data_AF-A0A950Z761-F1
#
_entry.id   AF-A0A950Z761-F1
#
_cell.length_a   1.000
_cell.length_b   1.000
_cell.length_c   1.000
_cell.angle_alpha   90.00
_cell.angle_beta   90.00
_cell.angle_gamma   90.00
#
_symmetry.space_group_name_H-M   'P 1'
#
loop_
_entity.id
_entity.type
_entity.pdbx_description
1 polymer ?
#
loop_
_entity_poly.entity_id
_entity_poly.type
_entity_poly.pdbx_seq_one_letter_code
_entity_poly.pdbx_strand_id
1 'polypeptide(L)'
;MKRSNAAPEPARTQTRTQNPANNIQAATTNMKGRLLSTLRTVLPGAWIVPRDNELITLYRLRYKMAMEDEKYDIAMIFLNKILELDPMNLEAKLCKGDIYHRCLHDYPKAIEHYNKVIRLSTQDDTVHTRARAAMSEIMEMLS
;
A
#
# COMPACT_ATOMS: atom_id res chain seq x y z
N MET A 1 -15.85 -73.11 -2.57
CA MET A 1 -14.84 -72.14 -3.04
C MET A 1 -15.18 -71.66 -4.44
N LYS A 2 -15.76 -70.46 -4.58
CA LYS A 2 -15.68 -69.60 -5.79
C LYS A 2 -15.63 -68.17 -5.27
N ARG A 3 -14.46 -67.53 -5.34
CA ARG A 3 -14.26 -66.11 -5.02
C ARG A 3 -14.02 -65.36 -6.32
N SER A 4 -14.77 -64.27 -6.48
CA SER A 4 -14.42 -62.94 -7.05
C SER A 4 -13.53 -62.88 -8.31
N ASN A 5 -13.83 -62.08 -9.33
CA ASN A 5 -13.78 -60.62 -9.28
C ASN A 5 -14.57 -60.01 -10.44
N ALA A 6 -15.43 -59.04 -10.13
CA ALA A 6 -15.99 -58.10 -11.08
C ALA A 6 -14.91 -57.09 -11.53
N ALA A 7 -14.95 -56.68 -12.79
CA ALA A 7 -14.07 -55.66 -13.36
C ALA A 7 -14.39 -54.26 -12.76
N PRO A 8 -13.40 -53.37 -12.56
CA PRO A 8 -13.69 -51.99 -12.16
C PRO A 8 -14.01 -51.15 -13.40
N GLU A 9 -15.08 -50.35 -13.32
CA GLU A 9 -15.38 -49.28 -14.27
C GLU A 9 -14.26 -48.23 -14.32
N PRO A 10 -14.00 -47.57 -15.47
CA PRO A 10 -13.06 -46.47 -15.55
C PRO A 10 -13.61 -45.22 -14.85
N ALA A 11 -12.87 -44.72 -13.87
CA ALA A 11 -13.16 -43.49 -13.14
C ALA A 11 -13.29 -42.30 -14.10
N ARG A 12 -14.45 -41.62 -14.06
CA ARG A 12 -14.68 -40.32 -14.70
C ARG A 12 -13.68 -39.31 -14.13
N THR A 13 -12.67 -38.93 -14.90
CA THR A 13 -11.85 -37.75 -14.62
C THR A 13 -12.72 -36.51 -14.77
N GLN A 14 -13.17 -35.97 -13.63
CA GLN A 14 -13.76 -34.64 -13.56
C GLN A 14 -12.68 -33.62 -13.93
N THR A 15 -12.78 -33.04 -15.13
CA THR A 15 -12.03 -31.85 -15.50
C THR A 15 -12.52 -30.69 -14.64
N ARG A 16 -11.84 -30.47 -13.51
CA ARG A 16 -11.97 -29.27 -12.68
C ARG A 16 -11.56 -28.09 -13.56
N THR A 17 -12.53 -27.31 -14.02
CA THR A 17 -12.31 -26.04 -14.72
C THR A 17 -11.50 -25.13 -13.80
N GLN A 18 -10.20 -24.99 -14.07
CA GLN A 18 -9.34 -24.07 -13.34
C GLN A 18 -9.72 -22.64 -13.75
N ASN A 19 -10.09 -21.84 -12.76
CA ASN A 19 -10.44 -20.44 -12.91
C ASN A 19 -9.24 -19.65 -13.50
N PRO A 20 -9.37 -18.97 -14.66
CA PRO A 20 -8.25 -18.33 -15.36
C PRO A 20 -7.49 -17.30 -14.51
N ALA A 21 -8.15 -16.70 -13.50
CA ALA A 21 -7.52 -15.79 -12.55
C ALA A 21 -6.40 -16.44 -11.71
N ASN A 22 -6.57 -17.71 -11.30
CA ASN A 22 -5.55 -18.45 -10.55
C ASN A 22 -4.35 -18.82 -11.43
N ASN A 23 -4.58 -19.04 -12.72
CA ASN A 23 -3.52 -19.39 -13.67
C ASN A 23 -2.65 -18.16 -14.02
N ILE A 24 -3.24 -16.96 -14.07
CA ILE A 24 -2.49 -15.71 -14.26
C ILE A 24 -1.70 -15.36 -12.99
N GLN A 25 -2.23 -15.57 -11.79
CA GLN A 25 -1.47 -15.40 -10.54
C GLN A 25 -0.33 -16.42 -10.39
N ALA A 26 -0.57 -17.68 -10.75
CA ALA A 26 0.47 -18.71 -10.77
C ALA A 26 1.54 -18.41 -11.84
N ALA A 27 1.15 -17.99 -13.04
CA ALA A 27 2.05 -17.62 -14.12
C ALA A 27 2.84 -16.35 -13.82
N THR A 28 2.24 -15.34 -13.20
CA THR A 28 2.94 -14.10 -12.79
C THR A 28 3.89 -14.34 -11.62
N THR A 29 3.52 -15.20 -10.67
CA THR A 29 4.43 -15.67 -9.60
C THR A 29 5.61 -16.47 -10.18
N ASN A 30 5.34 -17.38 -11.13
CA ASN A 30 6.37 -18.14 -11.83
C ASN A 30 7.26 -17.25 -12.72
N MET A 31 6.70 -16.25 -13.37
CA MET A 31 7.44 -15.32 -14.22
C MET A 31 8.34 -14.40 -13.38
N LYS A 32 7.85 -13.93 -12.23
CA LYS A 32 8.67 -13.20 -11.25
C LYS A 32 9.80 -14.07 -10.70
N GLY A 33 9.50 -15.30 -10.28
CA GLY A 33 10.51 -16.24 -9.79
C GLY A 33 11.58 -16.57 -10.85
N ARG A 34 11.15 -16.79 -12.11
CA ARG A 34 12.05 -17.02 -13.24
C ARG A 34 12.91 -15.80 -13.55
N LEU A 35 12.32 -14.62 -13.66
CA LEU A 35 13.04 -13.37 -13.92
C LEU A 35 14.06 -13.06 -12.82
N LEU A 36 13.68 -13.21 -11.56
CA LEU A 36 14.60 -13.03 -10.43
C LEU A 36 15.73 -14.07 -10.45
N SER A 37 15.42 -15.32 -10.80
CA SER A 37 16.44 -16.38 -10.91
C SER A 37 17.42 -16.15 -12.06
N THR A 38 16.95 -15.69 -13.23
CA THR A 38 17.81 -15.40 -14.37
C THR A 38 18.64 -14.15 -14.13
N LEU A 39 18.05 -13.09 -13.56
CA LEU A 39 18.77 -11.88 -13.18
C LEU A 39 19.87 -12.17 -12.16
N ARG A 40 19.61 -13.04 -11.17
CA ARG A 40 20.61 -13.49 -10.18
C ARG A 40 21.78 -14.25 -10.83
N THR A 41 21.51 -15.07 -11.83
CA THR A 41 22.53 -15.88 -12.52
C THR A 41 23.36 -15.06 -13.51
N VAL A 42 22.73 -14.13 -14.23
CA VAL A 42 23.38 -13.35 -15.29
C VAL A 42 24.09 -12.10 -14.73
N LEU A 43 23.60 -11.56 -13.62
CA LEU A 43 24.18 -10.39 -12.95
C LEU A 43 24.21 -10.61 -11.43
N PRO A 44 25.15 -11.40 -10.90
CA PRO A 44 25.35 -11.54 -9.47
C PRO A 44 25.74 -10.17 -8.89
N GLY A 45 24.76 -9.46 -8.32
CA GLY A 45 24.90 -8.07 -7.85
C GLY A 45 23.86 -7.10 -8.42
N ALA A 46 23.06 -7.48 -9.42
CA ALA A 46 21.93 -6.68 -9.91
C ALA A 46 20.71 -6.75 -8.97
N TRP A 47 20.95 -6.52 -7.68
CA TRP A 47 19.92 -5.92 -6.86
C TRP A 47 19.73 -4.52 -7.43
N ILE A 48 18.70 -4.32 -8.26
CA ILE A 48 18.21 -2.98 -8.53
C ILE A 48 17.59 -2.55 -7.20
N VAL A 49 18.43 -2.02 -6.30
CA VAL A 49 17.97 -1.33 -5.10
C VAL A 49 17.13 -0.18 -5.65
N PRO A 50 15.79 -0.21 -5.49
CA PRO A 50 14.97 0.85 -6.02
C PRO A 50 15.45 2.13 -5.35
N ARG A 51 15.70 3.17 -6.15
CA ARG A 51 16.09 4.46 -5.57
C ARG A 51 15.02 4.88 -4.57
N ASP A 52 15.39 5.57 -3.50
CA ASP A 52 14.44 5.97 -2.45
C ASP A 52 13.21 6.70 -3.03
N ASN A 53 13.40 7.49 -4.10
CA ASN A 53 12.33 8.15 -4.82
C ASN A 53 11.31 7.18 -5.49
N GLU A 54 11.77 6.03 -5.99
CA GLU A 54 10.90 4.98 -6.55
C GLU A 54 10.10 4.28 -5.45
N LEU A 55 10.72 4.04 -4.28
CA LEU A 55 10.03 3.48 -3.12
C LEU A 55 8.98 4.43 -2.56
N ILE A 56 9.30 5.72 -2.43
CA ILE A 56 8.35 6.76 -2.01
C ILE A 56 7.16 6.79 -2.98
N THR A 57 7.42 6.73 -4.30
CA THR A 57 6.35 6.71 -5.32
C THR A 57 5.46 5.48 -5.17
N LEU A 58 6.04 4.29 -4.98
CA LEU A 58 5.30 3.06 -4.74
C LEU A 58 4.44 3.14 -3.48
N TYR A 59 4.98 3.66 -2.38
CA TYR A 59 4.24 3.81 -1.13
C TYR A 59 3.11 4.84 -1.25
N ARG A 60 3.30 5.93 -1.99
CA ARG A 60 2.21 6.87 -2.31
C ARG A 60 1.08 6.20 -3.07
N LEU A 61 1.39 5.35 -4.05
CA LEU A 61 0.36 4.60 -4.78
C LEU A 61 -0.43 3.66 -3.85
N ARG A 62 0.28 2.90 -3.01
CA ARG A 62 -0.37 1.98 -2.06
C ARG A 62 -1.18 2.71 -0.99
N TYR A 63 -0.70 3.86 -0.53
CA TYR A 63 -1.44 4.76 0.34
C TYR A 63 -2.76 5.18 -0.33
N LYS A 64 -2.72 5.66 -1.57
CA LYS A 64 -3.94 6.07 -2.31
C LYS A 64 -4.94 4.92 -2.46
N MET A 65 -4.47 3.74 -2.86
CA MET A 65 -5.33 2.55 -2.96
C MET A 65 -5.95 2.18 -1.61
N ALA A 66 -5.20 2.29 -0.52
CA ALA A 66 -5.73 2.02 0.82
C ALA A 66 -6.77 3.08 1.24
N MET A 67 -6.60 4.34 0.84
CA MET A 67 -7.59 5.39 1.09
C MET A 67 -8.88 5.19 0.28
N GLU A 68 -8.77 4.76 -0.99
CA GLU A 68 -9.91 4.39 -1.84
C GLU A 68 -10.70 3.21 -1.25
N ASP A 69 -10.00 2.26 -0.62
CA ASP A 69 -10.58 1.13 0.09
C ASP A 69 -11.04 1.47 1.52
N GLU A 70 -10.92 2.74 1.97
CA GLU A 70 -11.20 3.21 3.34
C GLU A 70 -10.40 2.46 4.44
N LYS A 71 -9.28 1.83 4.09
CA LYS A 71 -8.37 1.11 5.01
C LYS A 71 -7.34 2.07 5.60
N TYR A 72 -7.78 2.91 6.52
CA TYR A 72 -6.98 4.01 7.08
C TYR A 72 -5.76 3.53 7.89
N ASP A 73 -5.87 2.38 8.56
CA ASP A 73 -4.77 1.72 9.26
C ASP A 73 -3.63 1.34 8.30
N ILE A 74 -3.98 0.76 7.15
CA ILE A 74 -3.04 0.42 6.08
C ILE A 74 -2.46 1.68 5.43
N ALA A 75 -3.30 2.69 5.19
CA ALA A 75 -2.85 3.98 4.66
C ALA A 75 -1.78 4.62 5.57
N MET A 76 -1.97 4.58 6.88
CA MET A 76 -1.01 5.06 7.88
C MET A 76 0.32 4.29 7.84
N ILE A 77 0.29 2.98 7.63
CA ILE A 77 1.51 2.17 7.46
C ILE A 77 2.34 2.68 6.28
N PHE A 78 1.71 2.93 5.13
CA PHE A 78 2.44 3.41 3.95
C PHE A 78 2.93 4.85 4.09
N LEU A 79 2.17 5.73 4.77
CA LEU A 79 2.65 7.06 5.13
C LEU A 79 3.87 6.99 6.06
N ASN A 80 3.88 6.09 7.04
CA ASN A 80 5.05 5.89 7.90
C ASN A 80 6.26 5.43 7.11
N LYS A 81 6.10 4.51 6.15
CA LYS A 81 7.20 4.08 5.26
C LYS A 81 7.76 5.21 4.40
N ILE A 82 6.91 6.14 3.96
CA ILE A 82 7.39 7.35 3.27
C ILE A 82 8.24 8.20 4.23
N LEU A 83 7.80 8.36 5.48
CA LEU A 83 8.51 9.15 6.48
C LEU A 83 9.79 8.48 7.00
N GLU A 84 9.90 7.15 6.92
CA GLU A 84 11.15 6.42 7.18
C GLU A 84 12.21 6.71 6.12
N LEU A 85 11.81 6.87 4.86
CA LEU A 85 12.70 7.20 3.75
C LEU A 85 12.99 8.71 3.64
N ASP A 86 11.97 9.54 3.89
CA ASP A 86 12.06 11.00 3.89
C ASP A 86 11.35 11.57 5.13
N PRO A 87 12.08 11.73 6.25
CA PRO A 87 11.52 12.26 7.50
C PRO A 87 10.98 13.70 7.38
N MET A 88 11.41 14.44 6.36
CA MET A 88 10.98 15.82 6.10
C MET A 88 9.84 15.91 5.11
N ASN A 89 9.27 14.79 4.66
CA ASN A 89 8.15 14.78 3.73
C ASN A 89 6.90 15.44 4.34
N LEU A 90 6.70 16.73 4.04
CA LEU A 90 5.59 17.51 4.57
C LEU A 90 4.24 17.00 4.07
N GLU A 91 4.17 16.54 2.82
CA GLU A 91 2.93 15.97 2.26
C GLU A 91 2.50 14.72 3.02
N ALA A 92 3.42 13.80 3.32
CA ALA A 92 3.09 12.62 4.12
C ALA A 92 2.63 12.98 5.54
N LYS A 93 3.23 14.01 6.17
CA LYS A 93 2.78 14.51 7.49
C LYS A 93 1.39 15.14 7.40
N LEU A 94 1.11 15.90 6.34
CA LEU A 94 -0.21 16.49 6.08
C LEU A 94 -1.27 15.40 5.90
N CYS A 95 -1.00 14.39 5.08
CA CYS A 95 -1.92 13.27 4.87
C CYS A 95 -2.25 12.51 6.17
N LYS A 96 -1.29 12.36 7.10
CA LYS A 96 -1.59 11.79 8.43
C LYS A 96 -2.59 12.66 9.21
N GLY A 97 -2.42 13.98 9.16
CA GLY A 97 -3.38 14.93 9.72
C GLY A 97 -4.76 14.79 9.08
N ASP A 98 -4.82 14.69 7.76
CA ASP A 98 -6.07 14.51 7.01
C ASP A 98 -6.81 13.21 7.37
N ILE A 99 -6.09 12.10 7.58
CA ILE A 99 -6.70 10.85 8.05
C ILE A 99 -7.31 11.03 9.43
N TYR A 100 -6.57 11.62 10.39
CA TYR A 100 -7.11 11.85 11.72
C TYR A 100 -8.31 12.81 11.69
N HIS A 101 -8.27 13.84 10.86
CA HIS A 101 -9.32 14.83 10.72
C HIS A 101 -10.58 14.25 10.07
N ARG A 102 -10.45 13.77 8.83
CA ARG A 102 -11.59 13.50 7.94
C ARG A 102 -12.08 12.06 8.03
N CYS A 103 -11.24 11.12 8.45
CA CYS A 103 -11.55 9.70 8.45
C CYS A 103 -11.77 9.13 9.86
N LEU A 104 -10.96 9.56 10.84
CA LEU A 104 -11.03 9.07 12.21
C LEU A 104 -11.73 10.05 13.18
N HIS A 105 -11.97 11.29 12.73
CA HIS A 105 -12.53 12.38 13.53
C HIS A 105 -11.79 12.62 14.87
N ASP A 106 -10.50 12.28 14.92
CA ASP A 106 -9.61 12.54 16.06
C ASP A 106 -8.95 13.92 15.86
N TYR A 107 -9.73 14.96 16.12
CA TYR A 107 -9.32 16.35 15.94
C TYR A 107 -8.07 16.74 16.75
N PRO A 108 -7.89 16.31 18.02
CA PRO A 108 -6.66 16.60 18.76
C PRO A 108 -5.40 16.07 18.06
N LYS A 109 -5.41 14.82 17.57
CA LYS A 109 -4.27 14.27 16.82
C LYS A 109 -4.09 14.95 15.46
N ALA A 110 -5.19 15.28 14.78
CA ALA A 110 -5.12 16.00 13.51
C ALA A 110 -4.42 17.36 13.68
N ILE A 111 -4.81 18.13 14.71
CA ILE A 111 -4.20 19.42 15.05
C ILE A 111 -2.70 19.26 15.35
N GLU A 112 -2.29 18.22 16.07
CA GLU A 112 -0.87 17.95 16.34
C GLU A 112 -0.08 17.78 15.03
N HIS A 113 -0.63 17.01 14.09
CA HIS A 113 -0.01 16.77 12.79
C HIS A 113 0.04 18.03 11.91
N TYR A 114 -1.04 18.80 11.84
CA TYR A 114 -1.06 20.07 11.08
C TYR A 114 -0.09 21.10 11.66
N ASN A 115 -0.02 21.23 12.98
CA ASN A 115 0.96 22.11 13.63
C ASN A 115 2.41 21.74 13.29
N LYS A 116 2.73 20.45 13.23
CA LYS A 116 4.06 19.98 12.80
C LYS A 116 4.36 20.38 11.35
N VAL A 117 3.38 20.31 10.45
CA VAL A 117 3.54 20.77 9.06
C VAL A 117 3.78 22.27 9.03
N ILE A 118 2.92 23.06 9.69
CA ILE A 118 2.99 24.52 9.73
C ILE A 118 4.33 25.03 10.28
N ARG A 119 4.89 24.35 11.29
CA ARG A 119 6.20 24.71 11.88
C ARG A 119 7.39 24.43 10.98
N LEU A 120 7.27 23.45 10.08
CA LEU A 120 8.38 22.97 9.24
C LEU A 120 8.31 23.48 7.80
N SER A 121 7.14 23.90 7.34
CA SER A 121 6.95 24.43 5.98
C SER A 121 7.19 25.95 5.93
N THR A 122 7.49 26.46 4.74
CA THR A 122 7.48 27.90 4.49
C THR A 122 6.05 28.38 4.28
N GLN A 123 5.78 29.66 4.49
CA GLN A 123 4.41 30.19 4.40
C GLN A 123 3.83 30.11 2.98
N ASP A 124 4.68 30.14 1.95
CA ASP A 124 4.29 30.09 0.54
C ASP A 124 4.09 28.66 0.04
N ASP A 125 4.44 27.64 0.84
CA ASP A 125 4.23 26.25 0.46
C ASP A 125 2.74 25.91 0.41
N THR A 126 2.33 25.21 -0.64
CA THR A 126 0.95 24.70 -0.77
C THR A 126 0.54 23.80 0.39
N VAL A 127 1.51 23.08 0.98
CA VAL A 127 1.30 22.21 2.14
C VAL A 127 0.99 23.03 3.41
N HIS A 128 1.57 24.23 3.53
CA HIS A 128 1.33 25.15 4.63
C HIS A 128 -0.09 25.70 4.62
N THR A 129 -0.54 26.18 3.47
CA THR A 129 -1.87 26.75 3.30
C THR A 129 -2.95 25.70 3.52
N ARG A 130 -2.75 24.47 3.01
CA ARG A 130 -3.63 23.32 3.27
C ARG A 130 -3.71 22.96 4.75
N ALA A 131 -2.57 22.90 5.45
CA ALA A 131 -2.55 22.61 6.89
C ALA A 131 -3.29 23.67 7.71
N ARG A 132 -3.10 24.96 7.41
CA ARG A 132 -3.83 26.04 8.07
C ARG A 132 -5.33 25.99 7.78
N ALA A 133 -5.71 25.76 6.52
CA ALA A 133 -7.12 25.65 6.14
C ALA A 133 -7.81 24.50 6.90
N ALA A 134 -7.20 23.31 6.91
CA ALA A 134 -7.73 22.17 7.65
C ALA A 134 -7.81 22.42 9.17
N MET A 135 -6.84 23.16 9.74
CA MET A 135 -6.89 23.55 11.15
C MET A 135 -8.01 24.56 11.44
N SER A 136 -8.27 25.50 10.53
CA SER A 136 -9.41 26.43 10.62
C SER A 136 -10.74 25.69 10.55
N GLU A 137 -10.88 24.74 9.62
CA GLU A 137 -12.08 23.88 9.50
C GLU A 137 -12.36 23.16 10.84
N ILE A 138 -11.33 22.58 11.47
CA ILE A 138 -11.49 21.93 12.77
C ILE A 138 -11.94 22.93 13.84
N MET A 139 -11.36 24.12 13.89
CA MET A 139 -11.74 25.14 14.89
C MET A 139 -13.18 25.59 14.72
N GLU A 140 -13.64 25.80 13.48
CA GLU A 140 -15.02 26.16 13.17
C GLU A 140 -16.01 25.04 13.52
N MET A 141 -15.61 23.77 13.36
CA MET A 141 -16.46 22.64 13.78
C MET A 141 -16.57 22.49 15.30
N LEU A 142 -15.60 23.02 16.06
CA LEU A 142 -15.53 22.91 17.52
C LEU A 142 -16.02 24.18 18.25
N SER A 143 -16.28 25.27 17.54
CA SER A 143 -16.83 26.52 18.07
C SER A 143 -18.34 26.47 18.24
#